data_AF-A0A5K3G0Y3-F1
#
_entry.id   AF-A0A5K3G0Y3-F1
#
_cell.length_a   1.000
_cell.length_b   1.000
_cell.length_c   1.000
_cell.angle_alpha   90.00
_cell.angle_beta   90.00
_cell.angle_gamma   90.00
#
_symmetry.space_group_name_H-M   'P 1'
#
loop_
_entity.id
_entity.type
_entity.pdbx_description
1 polymer ?
#
loop_
_entity_poly.entity_id
_entity_poly.type
_entity_poly.pdbx_seq_one_letter_code
_entity_poly.pdbx_strand_id
1 'polypeptide(L)' 'MTEDEWRALGIQQSVGWEHYMVHEPEPHVILFRRPRTDIPADAAPATTISNRDVNQKVQQQG' A
#
# COMPACT_ATOMS: atom_id res chain seq x y z
N MET A 1 -1.41 9.94 5.05
CA MET A 1 -2.14 11.13 4.62
C MET A 1 -3.36 10.68 3.85
N THR A 2 -4.57 11.05 4.28
CA THR A 2 -5.82 10.73 3.56
C THR A 2 -5.94 11.58 2.29
N GLU A 3 -6.88 11.23 1.40
CA GLU A 3 -7.17 12.03 0.20
C GLU A 3 -7.51 13.49 0.52
N ASP A 4 -8.34 13.69 1.52
CA ASP A 4 -8.74 15.03 1.97
C ASP A 4 -7.55 15.85 2.48
N GLU A 5 -6.64 15.21 3.25
CA GLU A 5 -5.47 15.88 3.80
C GLU A 5 -4.52 16.39 2.70
N TRP A 6 -4.23 15.58 1.67
CA TRP A 6 -3.31 16.02 0.62
C TRP A 6 -3.97 16.99 -0.38
N ARG A 7 -5.29 16.88 -0.59
CA ARG A 7 -6.04 17.90 -1.36
C ARG A 7 -6.05 19.24 -0.63
N ALA A 8 -6.14 19.25 0.71
CA ALA A 8 -6.06 20.47 1.51
C ALA A 8 -4.67 21.15 1.43
N LEU A 9 -3.61 20.38 1.17
CA LEU A 9 -2.26 20.92 0.86
C LEU A 9 -2.14 21.49 -0.57
N GLY A 10 -3.21 21.46 -1.37
CA GLY A 10 -3.22 21.97 -2.74
C GLY A 10 -2.71 20.98 -3.78
N ILE A 11 -2.46 19.72 -3.40
CA ILE A 11 -2.02 18.69 -4.34
C ILE A 11 -3.23 18.25 -5.17
N GLN A 12 -3.11 18.30 -6.50
CA GLN A 12 -4.20 17.97 -7.41
C GLN A 12 -3.81 16.82 -8.33
N GLN A 13 -4.49 15.69 -8.17
CA GLN A 13 -4.34 14.48 -8.98
C GLN A 13 -5.70 13.85 -9.28
N SER A 14 -5.70 12.87 -10.20
CA SER A 14 -6.87 12.04 -10.52
C SER A 14 -7.33 11.21 -9.31
N VAL A 15 -8.54 10.65 -9.38
CA VAL A 15 -9.08 9.84 -8.28
C VAL A 15 -8.34 8.49 -8.17
N GLY A 16 -8.21 7.99 -6.95
CA GLY A 16 -7.68 6.65 -6.66
C GLY A 16 -6.18 6.59 -6.36
N TRP A 17 -5.54 7.75 -6.11
CA TRP A 17 -4.19 7.79 -5.57
C TRP A 17 -4.20 7.70 -4.05
N GLU A 18 -3.42 6.77 -3.53
CA GLU A 18 -3.21 6.57 -2.10
C GLU A 18 -1.83 7.08 -1.71
N HIS A 19 -1.74 7.83 -0.61
CA HIS A 19 -0.46 8.16 0.00
C HIS A 19 0.18 6.91 0.60
N TYR A 20 1.28 6.45 0.02
CA TYR A 20 1.85 5.14 0.31
C TYR A 20 2.82 5.17 1.50
N MET A 21 3.67 6.20 1.60
CA MET A 21 4.79 6.20 2.54
C MET A 21 5.24 7.64 2.83
N VAL A 22 5.68 7.89 4.06
CA VAL A 22 6.35 9.13 4.45
C VAL A 22 7.84 8.96 4.20
N HIS A 23 8.43 9.83 3.39
CA HIS A 23 9.87 9.85 3.15
C HIS A 23 10.55 10.82 4.14
N GLU A 24 11.14 10.26 5.19
CA GLU A 24 11.71 11.05 6.30
C GLU A 24 12.92 11.94 5.91
N PRO A 25 13.82 11.54 4.98
CA PRO A 25 14.93 12.39 4.57
C PRO A 25 14.51 13.69 3.86
N GLU A 26 13.43 13.65 3.08
CA GLU A 26 12.93 14.79 2.31
C GLU A 26 11.41 14.92 2.49
N PRO A 27 10.94 15.71 3.48
CA PRO A 27 9.51 15.80 3.83
C PRO A 27 8.64 16.43 2.73
N HIS A 28 9.26 17.05 1.73
CA HIS A 28 8.60 17.60 0.56
C HIS A 28 8.39 16.56 -0.56
N VAL A 29 8.96 15.36 -0.42
CA VAL A 29 8.72 14.25 -1.34
C VAL A 29 7.54 13.43 -0.82
N ILE A 30 6.48 13.37 -1.62
CA ILE A 30 5.23 12.69 -1.27
C ILE A 30 5.01 11.54 -2.25
N LEU A 31 4.96 10.32 -1.70
CA LEU A 31 4.84 9.10 -2.50
C LEU A 31 3.38 8.66 -2.60
N PHE A 32 2.89 8.53 -3.83
CA PHE A 32 1.56 8.03 -4.14
C PHE A 32 1.61 6.69 -4.88
N ARG A 33 0.62 5.83 -4.65
CA ARG A 33 0.39 4.60 -5.42
C ARG A 33 -1.06 4.50 -5.88
N ARG A 34 -1.32 3.75 -6.95
CA ARG A 34 -2.66 3.44 -7.44
C ARG A 34 -2.72 1.99 -7.93
N PRO A 35 -3.84 1.27 -7.74
CA PRO A 35 -4.02 -0.06 -8.31
C PRO A 35 -3.87 -0.05 -9.83
N ARG A 36 -3.17 -1.07 -10.34
CA ARG A 36 -3.03 -1.30 -11.77
C ARG A 36 -4.37 -1.74 -12.36
N THR A 37 -4.76 -1.12 -13.47
CA THR A 37 -6.00 -1.44 -14.17
C THR A 37 -5.81 -2.52 -15.24
N ASP A 38 -4.56 -2.76 -15.64
CA ASP A 38 -4.17 -3.74 -16.65
C ASP A 38 -3.99 -5.16 -16.09
N ILE A 39 -3.89 -5.30 -14.76
CA ILE A 39 -3.74 -6.58 -14.08
C ILE A 39 -4.99 -6.79 -13.22
N PRO A 40 -5.80 -7.84 -13.47
CA PRO A 40 -6.91 -8.19 -12.58
C PRO A 40 -6.39 -8.37 -11.16
N ALA A 41 -7.09 -7.80 -10.17
CA ALA A 41 -6.66 -7.86 -8.76
C ALA A 41 -6.45 -9.30 -8.26
N ASP A 42 -7.15 -10.27 -8.87
CA ASP A 42 -7.07 -11.70 -8.56
C ASP A 42 -5.92 -12.43 -9.29
N ALA A 43 -5.22 -11.75 -10.21
CA ALA A 43 -4.06 -12.27 -10.93
C ALA A 43 -2.72 -11.83 -10.33
N ALA A 44 -2.74 -10.97 -9.29
CA ALA A 44 -1.53 -10.64 -8.55
C ALA A 44 -1.11 -11.89 -7.73
N PRO A 45 0.16 -12.34 -7.83
CA PRO A 45 0.60 -13.52 -7.09
C PRO A 45 0.44 -13.25 -5.60
N ALA A 46 -0.30 -14.14 -4.93
CA ALA A 46 -0.63 -14.13 -3.52
C ALA A 46 0.61 -14.27 -2.61
N THR A 47 1.48 -13.27 -2.59
CA THR A 47 2.61 -13.22 -1.63
C THR A 47 2.23 -12.50 -0.33
N THR A 48 0.95 -12.15 -0.13
CA THR A 48 0.48 -11.86 1.23
C THR A 48 0.30 -13.19 1.96
N ILE A 49 1.41 -13.75 2.44
CA ILE A 49 1.35 -14.81 3.45
C ILE A 49 0.58 -14.21 4.63
N SER A 50 -0.60 -14.75 4.93
CA SER A 50 -1.32 -14.34 6.11
C SER A 50 -0.47 -14.69 7.33
N ASN A 51 -0.35 -13.80 8.31
CA ASN A 51 0.33 -14.12 9.58
C ASN A 51 -0.27 -15.36 10.29
N ARG A 52 -1.46 -15.80 9.87
CA ARG A 52 -2.07 -17.07 10.30
C ARG A 52 -1.33 -18.30 9.78
N ASP A 53 -0.87 -18.29 8.54
CA ASP A 53 -0.18 -19.42 7.91
C ASP A 53 1.23 -19.65 8.49
N VAL A 54 1.91 -18.57 8.89
CA VAL A 54 3.23 -18.62 9.55
C VAL A 54 3.12 -19.28 10.93
N ASN A 55 2.11 -18.91 11.72
CA ASN A 55 1.96 -19.41 13.09
C ASN A 55 1.54 -20.89 13.17
N GLN A 56 0.95 -21.45 12.12
CA GLN A 56 0.53 -22.86 12.08
C GLN A 56 1.67 -23.82 11.72
N LYS A 57 2.70 -23.36 11.00
CA LYS A 57 3.88 -24.18 10.68
C LYS A 57 4.90 -24.26 11.83
N VAL A 58 4.92 -23.30 12.74
CA VAL A 58 5.88 -23.27 13.87
C VAL A 58 5.50 -24.27 14.99
N GLN A 59 4.22 -24.62 15.15
CA GLN A 59 3.77 -25.51 16.24
C GLN A 59 3.80 -27.02 15.92
N GLN A 60 4.20 -27.42 14.71
CA GLN A 60 4.27 -28.84 14.30
C GLN A 60 5.71 -29.38 14.23
N GLN A 61 6.70 -28.57 14.60
CA GLN A 61 8.07 -29.02 14.79
C GLN A 61 8.37 -29.02 16.29
N GLY A 62 7.83 -30.03 16.96
CA GLY A 62 8.08 -30.38 18.36
C GLY A 62 7.95 -31.88 18.51
#